data_AF-A0A7X7Z697-F1
#
_entry.id   AF-A0A7X7Z697-F1
#
_cell.length_a   1.000
_cell.length_b   1.000
_cell.length_c   1.000
_cell.angle_alpha   90.00
_cell.angle_beta   90.00
_cell.angle_gamma   90.00
#
_symmetry.space_group_name_H-M   'P 1'
#
loop_
_entity.id
_entity.type
_entity.pdbx_description
1 polymer ?
#
loop_
_entity_poly.entity_id
_entity_poly.type
_entity_poly.pdbx_seq_one_letter_code
_entity_poly.pdbx_strand_id
1 'polypeptide(L)' 'STSDEISERIRRHNAPHKGFTSMANDWRLVYLEQFDTIQQARKRERQIKSWKSRKRVEALCGFTKP' A
#
# COMPACT_ATOMS: atom_id res chain seq x y z
N SER A 1 5.48 -7.23 -3.89
CA SER A 1 5.17 -6.65 -5.21
C SER A 1 3.66 -6.44 -5.33
N THR A 2 3.19 -5.66 -6.30
CA THR A 2 1.76 -5.39 -6.60
C THR A 2 0.98 -6.64 -7.00
N SER A 3 1.70 -7.73 -7.29
CA SER A 3 1.19 -9.07 -7.59
C SER A 3 1.17 -10.01 -6.38
N ASP A 4 1.71 -9.61 -5.22
CA ASP A 4 1.83 -10.51 -4.07
C ASP A 4 0.50 -10.61 -3.33
N GLU A 5 0.28 -11.77 -2.71
CA GLU A 5 -0.82 -11.94 -1.77
C GLU A 5 -0.69 -10.95 -0.61
N ILE A 6 -1.74 -10.17 -0.37
CA ILE A 6 -1.73 -9.04 0.57
C ILE A 6 -1.44 -9.52 2.00
N SER A 7 -2.04 -10.63 2.40
CA SER A 7 -1.87 -11.22 3.73
C SER A 7 -0.41 -11.57 4.00
N GLU A 8 0.25 -12.22 3.05
CA GLU A 8 1.66 -12.60 3.19
C GLU A 8 2.57 -11.37 3.21
N ARG A 9 2.26 -10.38 2.38
CA ARG A 9 3.00 -9.11 2.34
C ARG A 9 2.97 -8.40 3.70
N ILE A 10 1.80 -8.26 4.31
CA ILE A 10 1.66 -7.62 5.64
C ILE A 10 2.46 -8.41 6.68
N ARG A 11 2.37 -9.74 6.66
CA ARG A 11 3.14 -10.61 7.56
C ARG A 11 4.64 -10.36 7.42
N ARG A 12 5.17 -10.30 6.19
CA ARG A 12 6.61 -10.04 5.96
C ARG A 12 7.03 -8.65 6.40
N HIS A 13 6.19 -7.63 6.21
CA HIS A 13 6.47 -6.26 6.63
C HIS A 13 6.48 -6.11 8.16
N ASN A 14 5.63 -6.83 8.88
CA ASN A 14 5.59 -6.78 10.35
C ASN A 14 6.56 -7.77 11.02
N ALA A 15 7.09 -8.74 10.28
CA ALA A 15 8.11 -9.64 10.78
C ALA A 15 9.49 -8.95 10.80
N PRO A 16 10.32 -9.24 11.82
CA PRO A 16 11.69 -8.73 11.84
C PRO A 16 12.50 -9.34 10.69
N HIS A 17 13.16 -8.48 9.92
CA HIS A 17 14.03 -8.84 8.80
C HIS A 17 15.18 -7.84 8.67
N LYS A 18 16.18 -8.12 7.82
CA LYS A 18 17.21 -7.13 7.48
C LYS A 18 16.70 -6.24 6.33
N GLY A 19 16.79 -4.93 6.46
CA GLY A 19 16.49 -3.98 5.38
C GLY A 19 15.89 -2.67 5.86
N PHE A 20 15.61 -1.77 4.92
CA PHE A 20 15.04 -0.45 5.20
C PHE A 20 13.66 -0.52 5.87
N THR A 21 12.85 -1.51 5.49
CA THR A 21 11.48 -1.66 5.96
C THR A 21 11.36 -2.35 7.32
N SER A 22 12.45 -2.88 7.89
CA SER A 22 12.39 -3.58 9.18
C SER A 22 12.40 -2.67 10.40
N MET A 23 12.59 -1.36 10.21
CA MET A 23 12.49 -0.37 11.28
C MET A 23 11.05 -0.13 11.74
N ALA A 24 10.05 -0.47 10.91
CA ALA A 24 8.63 -0.33 11.22
C ALA A 24 7.95 -1.70 11.16
N ASN A 25 7.22 -2.07 12.21
CA ASN A 25 6.59 -3.40 12.39
C ASN A 25 5.09 -3.32 12.69
N ASP A 26 4.47 -2.16 12.49
CA ASP A 26 3.08 -1.84 12.80
C ASP A 26 2.24 -1.58 11.54
N TRP A 27 2.65 -2.12 10.39
CA TRP A 27 1.95 -1.95 9.13
C TRP A 27 0.54 -2.52 9.20
N ARG A 28 -0.44 -1.71 8.82
CA ARG A 28 -1.86 -2.08 8.71
C ARG A 28 -2.37 -1.83 7.30
N LEU A 29 -3.24 -2.72 6.82
CA LEU A 29 -3.95 -2.51 5.55
C LEU A 29 -5.07 -1.50 5.76
N VAL A 30 -4.99 -0.38 5.04
CA VAL A 30 -5.97 0.71 5.13
C VAL A 30 -6.79 0.88 3.85
N TYR A 31 -6.30 0.35 2.74
CA TYR A 31 -6.95 0.43 1.43
C TYR A 31 -6.48 -0.74 0.56
N LEU A 32 -7.41 -1.36 -0.17
CA LEU A 32 -7.15 -2.40 -1.15
C LEU A 32 -8.05 -2.21 -2.36
N GLU A 33 -7.48 -2.34 -3.55
CA GLU A 33 -8.21 -2.25 -4.82
C GLU A 33 -7.74 -3.42 -5.71
N GLN A 34 -8.70 -4.20 -6.22
CA GLN A 34 -8.43 -5.36 -7.06
C GLN A 34 -8.65 -4.99 -8.54
N PHE A 35 -7.84 -5.56 -9.41
CA PHE A 35 -7.91 -5.35 -10.85
C PHE A 35 -7.75 -6.67 -11.58
N ASP A 36 -8.39 -6.78 -12.74
CA ASP A 36 -8.35 -8.00 -13.56
C ASP A 36 -6.96 -8.25 -14.16
N THR A 37 -6.17 -7.19 -14.36
CA THR A 37 -4.82 -7.28 -14.95
C THR A 37 -3.76 -6.59 -14.11
N ILE A 38 -2.55 -7.15 -14.12
CA ILE A 38 -1.38 -6.55 -13.46
C ILE A 38 -1.02 -5.18 -14.05
N GLN A 39 -1.30 -4.95 -15.34
CA GLN A 39 -1.08 -3.68 -16.02
C GLN A 39 -1.96 -2.56 -15.44
N GLN A 40 -3.25 -2.85 -15.19
CA GLN A 40 -4.16 -1.91 -14.54
C GLN A 40 -3.73 -1.61 -13.11
N ALA A 41 -3.40 -2.64 -12.32
CA ALA A 41 -2.91 -2.47 -10.95
C ALA A 41 -1.65 -1.60 -10.90
N ARG A 42 -0.67 -1.85 -11.77
CA ARG A 42 0.57 -1.04 -11.86
C ARG A 42 0.30 0.40 -12.35
N LYS A 43 -0.68 0.61 -13.24
CA LYS A 43 -1.09 1.95 -13.68
C LYS A 43 -1.69 2.73 -12.52
N ARG A 44 -2.58 2.11 -11.75
CA ARG A 44 -3.18 2.68 -10.54
C ARG A 44 -2.13 3.01 -9.48
N GLU A 45 -1.22 2.06 -9.20
CA GLU A 45 -0.14 2.27 -8.24
C GLU A 45 0.72 3.49 -8.61
N ARG A 46 1.13 3.60 -9.89
CA ARG A 46 1.88 4.77 -10.38
C ARG A 46 1.09 6.06 -10.24
N GLN A 47 -0.22 6.04 -10.52
CA GLN A 47 -1.09 7.20 -10.36
C GLN A 47 -1.17 7.64 -8.90
N ILE A 48 -1.32 6.73 -7.94
CA ILE A 48 -1.37 7.08 -6.51
C ILE A 48 -0.02 7.63 -6.06
N LYS A 49 1.10 6.99 -6.45
CA LYS A 49 2.45 7.47 -6.13
C LYS A 49 2.77 8.84 -6.73
N SER A 50 2.22 9.16 -7.91
CA SER A 50 2.45 10.44 -8.57
C SER A 50 1.73 11.61 -7.91
N TRP A 51 0.70 11.36 -7.08
CA TRP A 51 0.00 12.43 -6.38
C TRP A 51 0.90 13.26 -5.47
N LYS A 52 1.93 12.63 -4.87
CA LYS A 52 2.84 13.26 -3.89
C LYS A 52 2.09 14.12 -2.85
N SER A 53 0.84 13.74 -2.54
CA SER A 53 -0.10 14.54 -1.75
C SER A 53 -0.73 13.67 -0.69
N ARG A 54 -0.32 13.93 0.55
CA ARG A 54 -0.81 13.21 1.74
C ARG A 54 -2.33 13.31 1.86
N LYS A 55 -2.90 14.51 1.74
CA LYS A 55 -4.36 14.75 1.83
C LYS A 55 -5.15 13.89 0.83
N ARG A 56 -4.64 13.77 -0.40
CA ARG A 56 -5.31 13.01 -1.46
C ARG A 56 -5.24 11.49 -1.22
N VAL A 57 -4.12 11.00 -0.68
CA VAL A 57 -3.98 9.61 -0.27
C VAL A 57 -4.85 9.30 0.96
N GLU A 58 -4.89 10.19 1.94
CA GLU A 58 -5.75 10.06 3.13
C GLU A 58 -7.23 10.00 2.74
N ALA A 59 -7.68 10.88 1.84
CA ALA A 59 -9.04 10.84 1.31
C ALA A 59 -9.37 9.52 0.59
N LEU A 60 -8.43 8.97 -0.19
CA LEU A 60 -8.61 7.66 -0.83
C LEU A 60 -8.80 6.53 0.20
N CYS A 61 -8.06 6.59 1.30
CA CYS A 61 -8.15 5.61 2.38
C CYS A 61 -9.30 5.87 3.36
N GLY A 62 -10.14 6.89 3.13
CA GLY A 62 -11.24 7.25 4.04
C GLY A 62 -10.81 7.97 5.33
N PHE A 63 -9.56 8.46 5.42
CA PHE A 63 -9.05 9.24 6.55
C PHE A 63 -9.41 10.74 6.45
N THR A 64 -10.56 11.06 5.86
CA THR A 64 -11.08 12.44 5.88
C THR A 64 -11.35 12.85 7.31
N LYS A 65 -10.59 13.85 7.79
CA LYS A 65 -11.01 14.61 8.96
C LYS A 65 -12.35 15.29 8.63
N PRO A 66 -13.31 15.33 9.56
CA PRO A 66 -14.51 16.14 9.42
C PRO A 66 -14.16 17.61 9.15
#